data_AF-A0A1I5TEA8-F1
#
_entry.id   AF-A0A1I5TEA8-F1
#
_cell.length_a   1.000
_cell.length_b   1.000
_cell.length_c   1.000
_cell.angle_alpha   90.00
_cell.angle_beta   90.00
_cell.angle_gamma   90.00
#
_symmetry.space_group_name_H-M   'P 1'
#
loop_
_entity.id
_entity.type
_entity.pdbx_description
1 polymer ?
#
loop_
_entity_poly.entity_id
_entity_poly.type
_entity_poly.pdbx_seq_one_letter_code
_entity_poly.pdbx_strand_id
1 'polypeptide(L)'
;MAARAWALLLQEQAQAQVLHLMSAALQAQNVEARIQLGGVHGHFALLTGLQLSRHLHTVWSDALSASVGLYEKTDSRFFGVVVIPNAFERYSPWQHLNAVFMKRLKKFGYLAGAAAVGMVAGGLGAKYGAAYIKDPAWSGGQKIGLLALLPVAWLLAVLAHELGHVLLGQTQGFAFRWLAVGPFMWKKELGRLRFSWNKDLNTAGGMALCVPPDEHNLRRRFLAFAAGGPLASALYAGVVLGVSALLPPATSGAGQVLAGALAVSGIISAALTVVTLIPMRAGGFYSDGARILNLWRGGVAGQLEVAVLSALIPSMAGTRPRELARPLLEAAAALPQELPFKMFVFHYLYLIALDNGHTEQAARYLHEYRERLDMLPDALQGGVWLESAFFAAAYQHDLPAAQAFHARATPSPHIQADVWARVEAALARQAGDAEQARAKAQLALQELPKNLDQGSARLYGEWLTDTLRWAEALPA
;
A
#
# COMPACT_ATOMS: atom_id res chain seq x y z
N MET A 1 -29.38 53.75 -16.11
CA MET A 1 -30.72 53.12 -16.16
C MET A 1 -30.77 51.88 -17.03
N ALA A 2 -30.19 51.86 -18.24
CA ALA A 2 -30.19 50.69 -19.14
C ALA A 2 -29.56 49.40 -18.54
N ALA A 3 -28.46 49.50 -17.79
CA ALA A 3 -27.84 48.34 -17.13
C ALA A 3 -28.70 47.73 -16.02
N ARG A 4 -29.54 48.54 -15.35
CA ARG A 4 -30.45 48.09 -14.30
C ARG A 4 -31.66 47.35 -14.90
N ALA A 5 -32.14 47.80 -16.07
CA ALA A 5 -33.18 47.10 -16.83
C ALA A 5 -32.67 45.77 -17.40
N TRP A 6 -31.40 45.71 -17.84
CA TRP A 6 -30.78 44.47 -18.35
C TRP A 6 -30.55 43.42 -17.24
N ALA A 7 -30.14 43.84 -16.05
CA ALA A 7 -29.98 42.96 -14.89
C ALA A 7 -31.31 42.38 -14.41
N LEU A 8 -32.38 43.18 -14.40
CA LEU A 8 -33.73 42.70 -14.07
C LEU A 8 -34.26 41.71 -15.12
N LEU A 9 -33.98 41.94 -16.41
CA LEU A 9 -34.37 41.02 -17.49
C LEU A 9 -33.68 39.66 -17.37
N LEU A 10 -32.38 39.65 -17.03
CA LEU A 10 -31.61 38.43 -16.79
C LEU A 10 -32.08 37.67 -15.53
N GLN A 11 -32.47 38.41 -14.49
CA GLN A 11 -33.01 37.83 -13.26
C GLN A 11 -34.38 37.18 -13.51
N GLU A 12 -35.27 37.81 -14.28
CA GLU A 12 -36.55 37.20 -14.68
C GLU A 12 -36.35 35.98 -15.58
N GLN A 13 -35.39 36.01 -16.52
CA GLN A 13 -35.08 34.84 -17.35
C GLN A 13 -34.51 33.67 -16.53
N ALA A 14 -33.65 33.94 -15.55
CA ALA A 14 -33.12 32.92 -14.65
C ALA A 14 -34.22 32.32 -13.76
N GLN A 15 -35.13 33.14 -13.23
CA GLN A 15 -36.27 32.65 -12.45
C GLN A 15 -37.25 31.82 -13.30
N ALA A 16 -37.51 32.23 -14.54
CA ALA A 16 -38.35 31.46 -15.48
C ALA A 16 -37.72 30.09 -15.82
N GLN A 17 -36.40 30.02 -16.00
CA GLN A 17 -35.69 28.76 -16.24
C GLN A 17 -35.73 27.82 -15.02
N VAL A 18 -35.61 28.36 -13.81
CA VAL A 18 -35.71 27.57 -12.56
C VAL A 18 -37.13 27.02 -12.38
N LEU A 19 -38.17 27.84 -12.62
CA LEU A 19 -39.56 27.39 -12.60
C LEU A 19 -39.85 26.31 -13.65
N HIS A 20 -39.26 26.43 -14.84
CA HIS A 20 -39.38 25.43 -15.90
C HIS A 20 -38.69 24.10 -15.54
N LEU A 21 -37.53 24.15 -14.88
CA LEU A 21 -36.81 22.97 -14.39
C LEU A 21 -37.52 22.31 -13.20
N MET A 22 -38.10 23.09 -12.28
CA MET A 22 -38.92 22.56 -11.18
C MET A 22 -40.22 21.93 -11.69
N SER A 23 -40.87 22.53 -12.69
CA SER A 23 -42.03 21.97 -13.36
C SER A 23 -41.71 20.66 -14.07
N ALA A 24 -40.57 20.58 -14.78
CA ALA A 24 -40.10 19.35 -15.43
C ALA A 24 -39.75 18.24 -14.41
N ALA A 25 -39.17 18.59 -13.26
CA ALA A 25 -38.88 17.65 -12.18
C ALA A 25 -40.16 17.12 -11.49
N LEU A 26 -41.16 17.98 -11.30
CA LEU A 26 -42.48 17.60 -10.77
C LEU A 26 -43.28 16.75 -11.77
N GLN A 27 -43.18 17.04 -13.07
CA GLN A 27 -43.77 16.20 -14.12
C GLN A 27 -43.09 14.82 -14.20
N ALA A 28 -41.76 14.76 -14.04
CA ALA A 28 -41.02 13.49 -13.97
C ALA A 28 -41.44 12.64 -12.75
N GLN A 29 -41.64 13.26 -11.58
CA GLN A 29 -42.19 12.58 -10.39
C GLN A 29 -43.61 12.03 -10.63
N ASN A 30 -44.46 12.75 -11.37
CA ASN A 30 -45.83 12.34 -11.65
C ASN A 30 -45.93 11.21 -12.71
N VAL A 31 -44.97 11.16 -13.64
CA VAL A 31 -44.84 10.06 -14.62
C VAL A 31 -44.35 8.78 -13.96
N GLU A 32 -43.42 8.86 -13.00
CA GLU A 32 -42.92 7.69 -12.24
C GLU A 32 -43.88 7.21 -11.15
N ALA A 33 -44.70 8.09 -10.56
CA ALA A 33 -45.77 7.70 -9.64
C ALA A 33 -46.83 6.81 -10.32
N ARG A 34 -47.05 6.94 -11.64
CA ARG A 34 -47.92 6.04 -12.43
C ARG A 34 -47.29 4.68 -12.75
N ILE A 35 -45.99 4.49 -12.50
CA ILE A 35 -45.27 3.22 -12.73
C ILE A 35 -45.19 2.39 -11.42
N GLN A 36 -45.81 2.83 -10.32
CA GLN A 36 -45.93 2.04 -9.08
C GLN A 36 -47.06 0.99 -9.12
N LEU A 37 -46.95 0.01 -10.01
CA LEU A 37 -47.58 -1.31 -9.83
C LEU A 37 -46.59 -2.40 -10.25
N GLY A 38 -45.54 -2.63 -9.43
CA GLY A 38 -44.74 -3.85 -9.51
C GLY A 38 -43.28 -3.72 -9.07
N GLY A 39 -42.96 -4.20 -7.86
CA GLY A 39 -41.66 -4.84 -7.59
C GLY A 39 -40.64 -4.08 -6.73
N VAL A 40 -39.88 -4.87 -5.95
CA VAL A 40 -39.03 -4.57 -4.79
C VAL A 40 -37.78 -3.68 -5.07
N HIS A 41 -37.63 -3.11 -6.27
CA HIS A 41 -36.46 -2.26 -6.61
C HIS A 41 -36.59 -0.77 -6.19
N GLY A 42 -37.75 -0.33 -5.70
CA GLY A 42 -38.01 1.09 -5.38
C GLY A 42 -37.31 1.64 -4.13
N HIS A 43 -36.89 0.81 -3.17
CA HIS A 43 -36.35 1.30 -1.89
C HIS A 43 -34.91 1.85 -1.98
N PHE A 44 -34.08 1.36 -2.91
CA PHE A 44 -32.66 1.74 -3.01
C PHE A 44 -32.44 3.03 -3.82
N ALA A 45 -33.29 3.29 -4.81
CA ALA A 45 -33.30 4.52 -5.60
C ALA A 45 -33.82 5.72 -4.77
N LEU A 46 -34.78 5.48 -3.86
CA LEU A 46 -35.33 6.51 -2.98
C LEU A 46 -34.27 7.07 -2.03
N LEU A 47 -33.44 6.21 -1.43
CA LEU A 47 -32.38 6.60 -0.48
C LEU A 47 -31.23 7.35 -1.16
N THR A 48 -30.85 6.96 -2.37
CA THR A 48 -29.79 7.62 -3.15
C THR A 48 -30.26 8.96 -3.74
N GLY A 49 -31.52 9.06 -4.19
CA GLY A 49 -32.11 10.31 -4.65
C GLY A 49 -32.31 11.35 -3.54
N LEU A 50 -32.76 10.92 -2.36
CA LEU A 50 -32.92 11.80 -1.18
C LEU A 50 -31.57 12.30 -0.62
N GLN A 51 -30.52 11.47 -0.66
CA GLN A 51 -29.17 11.91 -0.27
C GLN A 51 -28.58 12.91 -1.28
N LEU A 52 -28.81 12.70 -2.58
CA LEU A 52 -28.34 13.61 -3.62
C LEU A 52 -29.04 14.97 -3.56
N SER A 53 -30.36 14.99 -3.31
CA SER A 53 -31.10 16.26 -3.20
C SER A 53 -30.71 17.06 -1.96
N ARG A 54 -30.49 16.40 -0.81
CA ARG A 54 -29.99 17.05 0.41
C ARG A 54 -28.60 17.66 0.21
N HIS A 55 -27.72 16.96 -0.50
CA HIS A 55 -26.36 17.43 -0.75
C HIS A 55 -26.34 18.60 -1.74
N LEU A 56 -27.18 18.56 -2.78
CA LEU A 56 -27.32 19.68 -3.72
C LEU A 56 -27.95 20.92 -3.05
N HIS A 57 -28.89 20.72 -2.13
CA HIS A 57 -29.52 21.82 -1.39
C HIS A 57 -28.55 22.49 -0.39
N THR A 58 -27.67 21.73 0.27
CA THR A 58 -26.65 22.30 1.19
C THR A 58 -25.61 23.10 0.43
N VAL A 59 -25.08 22.55 -0.67
CA VAL A 59 -24.09 23.24 -1.51
C VAL A 59 -24.65 24.53 -2.10
N TRP A 60 -25.93 24.55 -2.50
CA TRP A 60 -26.57 25.75 -3.02
C TRP A 60 -26.94 26.77 -1.93
N SER A 61 -27.35 26.36 -0.73
CA SER A 61 -27.61 27.31 0.37
C SER A 61 -26.32 27.97 0.88
N ASP A 62 -25.22 27.23 0.89
CA ASP A 62 -23.92 27.74 1.33
C ASP A 62 -23.35 28.73 0.31
N ALA A 63 -23.54 28.47 -0.99
CA ALA A 63 -23.15 29.38 -2.06
C ALA A 63 -23.95 30.69 -2.02
N LEU A 64 -25.28 30.61 -1.82
CA LEU A 64 -26.16 31.78 -1.69
C LEU A 64 -25.83 32.61 -0.45
N SER A 65 -25.59 31.96 0.70
CA SER A 65 -25.23 32.63 1.96
C SER A 65 -23.87 33.33 1.88
N ALA A 66 -22.89 32.73 1.19
CA ALA A 66 -21.58 33.35 0.93
C ALA A 66 -21.68 34.58 0.01
N SER A 67 -22.56 34.55 -1.00
CA SER A 67 -22.78 35.71 -1.89
C SER A 67 -23.57 36.86 -1.23
N VAL A 68 -24.48 36.58 -0.30
CA VAL A 68 -25.22 37.62 0.45
C VAL A 68 -24.34 38.27 1.52
N GLY A 69 -23.49 37.50 2.21
CA GLY A 69 -22.56 38.02 3.22
C GLY A 69 -21.46 38.96 2.67
N LEU A 70 -21.20 38.92 1.37
CA LEU A 70 -20.27 39.82 0.68
C LEU A 70 -20.89 41.18 0.31
N TYR A 71 -22.23 41.28 0.26
CA TYR A 71 -22.92 42.51 -0.11
C TYR A 71 -23.19 43.46 1.07
N GLU A 72 -23.18 42.95 2.31
CA GLU A 72 -23.49 43.74 3.52
C GLU A 72 -22.29 44.47 4.14
N LYS A 73 -21.06 44.23 3.64
CA LYS A 73 -19.82 44.69 4.28
C LYS A 73 -18.98 45.72 3.51
N THR A 74 -19.43 46.22 2.37
CA THR A 74 -18.65 47.18 1.57
C THR A 74 -19.34 48.55 1.47
N ASP A 75 -18.70 49.52 2.10
CA ASP A 75 -19.05 50.93 2.06
C ASP A 75 -18.81 51.52 0.66
N SER A 76 -19.67 52.47 0.30
CA SER A 76 -20.09 52.82 -1.06
C SER A 76 -19.12 53.69 -1.88
N ARG A 77 -17.79 53.45 -1.82
CA ARG A 77 -16.80 54.31 -2.53
C ARG A 77 -15.57 53.65 -3.18
N PHE A 78 -15.67 52.41 -3.65
CA PHE A 78 -14.62 51.84 -4.52
C PHE A 78 -15.21 51.14 -5.74
N PHE A 79 -15.14 51.80 -6.90
CA PHE A 79 -15.27 51.16 -8.21
C PHE A 79 -13.96 50.43 -8.53
N GLY A 80 -13.78 49.24 -7.96
CA GLY A 80 -12.80 48.27 -8.42
C GLY A 80 -13.46 47.35 -9.45
N VAL A 81 -12.90 47.26 -10.65
CA VAL A 81 -13.26 46.22 -11.62
C VAL A 81 -12.94 44.88 -10.98
N VAL A 82 -13.98 44.17 -10.50
CA VAL A 82 -13.86 42.77 -10.08
C VAL A 82 -13.70 41.95 -11.35
N VAL A 83 -12.46 41.64 -11.69
CA VAL A 83 -12.14 40.57 -12.62
C VAL A 83 -12.56 39.28 -11.92
N ILE A 84 -13.72 38.73 -12.27
CA ILE A 84 -14.12 37.39 -11.86
C ILE A 84 -13.16 36.44 -12.56
N PRO A 85 -12.24 35.75 -11.84
CA PRO A 85 -11.38 34.78 -12.48
C PRO A 85 -12.25 33.64 -13.01
N ASN A 86 -11.84 33.09 -14.14
CA ASN A 86 -12.44 31.97 -14.87
C ASN A 86 -12.51 30.67 -14.00
N ALA A 87 -13.29 30.69 -12.92
CA ALA A 87 -13.41 29.61 -11.95
C ALA A 87 -14.29 28.45 -12.44
N PHE A 88 -15.00 28.65 -13.56
CA PHE A 88 -15.86 27.64 -14.18
C PHE A 88 -15.10 26.59 -15.01
N GLU A 89 -13.83 26.83 -15.37
CA GLU A 89 -13.02 25.85 -16.12
C GLU A 89 -12.23 24.87 -15.23
N ARG A 90 -12.13 25.10 -13.91
CA ARG A 90 -11.27 24.27 -13.03
C ARG A 90 -11.99 23.22 -12.17
N TYR A 91 -13.31 23.20 -12.13
CA TYR A 91 -14.04 22.15 -11.41
C TYR A 91 -15.31 21.79 -12.19
N SER A 92 -15.15 20.88 -13.15
CA SER A 92 -16.28 20.18 -13.74
C SER A 92 -16.64 19.00 -12.81
N PRO A 93 -17.81 19.01 -12.14
CA PRO A 93 -18.28 17.88 -11.33
C PRO A 93 -18.31 16.58 -12.15
N TRP A 94 -18.47 16.70 -13.47
CA TRP A 94 -18.47 15.61 -14.43
C TRP A 94 -17.09 14.94 -14.59
N GLN A 95 -15.97 15.67 -14.44
CA GLN A 95 -14.63 15.08 -14.46
C GLN A 95 -14.34 14.28 -13.19
N HIS A 96 -14.77 14.78 -12.02
CA HIS A 96 -14.64 14.06 -10.75
C HIS A 96 -15.56 12.83 -10.69
N LEU A 97 -16.81 12.94 -11.17
CA LEU A 97 -17.74 11.82 -11.28
C LEU A 97 -17.22 10.76 -12.27
N ASN A 98 -16.71 11.15 -13.44
CA ASN A 98 -16.09 10.21 -14.39
C ASN A 98 -14.82 9.57 -13.82
N ALA A 99 -13.95 10.31 -13.12
CA ALA A 99 -12.75 9.75 -12.52
C ALA A 99 -13.08 8.74 -11.41
N VAL A 100 -14.02 9.08 -10.52
CA VAL A 100 -14.48 8.17 -9.44
C VAL A 100 -15.20 6.96 -10.01
N PHE A 101 -16.07 7.15 -11.01
CA PHE A 101 -16.78 6.06 -11.69
C PHE A 101 -15.82 5.14 -12.44
N MET A 102 -14.87 5.69 -13.21
CA MET A 102 -13.85 4.91 -13.92
C MET A 102 -12.88 4.20 -12.96
N LYS A 103 -12.55 4.82 -11.82
CA LYS A 103 -11.74 4.19 -10.76
C LYS A 103 -12.47 3.02 -10.11
N ARG A 104 -13.78 3.16 -9.86
CA ARG A 104 -14.64 2.06 -9.39
C ARG A 104 -14.78 0.97 -10.46
N LEU A 105 -14.99 1.33 -11.72
CA LEU A 105 -15.11 0.37 -12.84
C LEU A 105 -13.81 -0.42 -13.05
N LYS A 106 -12.65 0.22 -12.97
CA LYS A 106 -11.34 -0.45 -13.01
C LYS A 106 -11.15 -1.37 -11.80
N LYS A 107 -11.50 -0.91 -10.59
CA LYS A 107 -11.47 -1.74 -9.36
C LYS A 107 -12.39 -2.96 -9.48
N PHE A 108 -13.57 -2.79 -10.06
CA PHE A 108 -14.48 -3.89 -10.39
C PHE A 108 -13.89 -4.84 -11.44
N GLY A 109 -13.24 -4.31 -12.48
CA GLY A 109 -12.55 -5.12 -13.49
C GLY A 109 -11.41 -5.96 -12.89
N TYR A 110 -10.62 -5.39 -11.97
CA TYR A 110 -9.56 -6.12 -11.26
C TYR A 110 -10.11 -7.17 -10.29
N LEU A 111 -11.15 -6.83 -9.51
CA LEU A 111 -11.81 -7.77 -8.61
C LEU A 111 -12.50 -8.89 -9.39
N ALA A 112 -13.15 -8.58 -10.51
CA ALA A 112 -13.75 -9.56 -11.40
C ALA A 112 -12.68 -10.44 -12.06
N GLY A 113 -11.53 -9.89 -12.46
CA GLY A 113 -10.40 -10.65 -12.98
C GLY A 113 -9.81 -11.60 -11.94
N ALA A 114 -9.54 -11.12 -10.71
CA ALA A 114 -9.06 -11.94 -9.61
C ALA A 114 -10.07 -13.02 -9.21
N ALA A 115 -11.35 -12.67 -9.14
CA ALA A 115 -12.44 -13.60 -8.84
C ALA A 115 -12.65 -14.62 -9.97
N ALA A 116 -12.48 -14.24 -11.24
CA ALA A 116 -12.54 -15.15 -12.37
C ALA A 116 -11.37 -16.14 -12.34
N VAL A 117 -10.14 -15.68 -12.07
CA VAL A 117 -8.98 -16.57 -11.90
C VAL A 117 -9.18 -17.50 -10.70
N GLY A 118 -9.67 -16.98 -9.57
CA GLY A 118 -10.01 -17.77 -8.39
C GLY A 118 -11.13 -18.78 -8.62
N MET A 119 -12.18 -18.42 -9.35
CA MET A 119 -13.27 -19.32 -9.74
C MET A 119 -12.83 -20.38 -10.75
N VAL A 120 -11.96 -20.02 -11.69
CA VAL A 120 -11.39 -20.98 -12.64
C VAL A 120 -10.45 -21.93 -11.90
N ALA A 121 -9.53 -21.43 -11.09
CA ALA A 121 -8.63 -22.27 -10.29
C ALA A 121 -9.40 -23.16 -9.29
N GLY A 122 -10.38 -22.61 -8.59
CA GLY A 122 -11.24 -23.34 -7.66
C GLY A 122 -12.17 -24.33 -8.36
N GLY A 123 -12.74 -23.96 -9.51
CA GLY A 123 -13.61 -24.82 -10.33
C GLY A 123 -12.84 -25.96 -11.00
N LEU A 124 -11.63 -25.71 -11.51
CA LEU A 124 -10.74 -26.76 -12.01
C LEU A 124 -10.29 -27.65 -10.83
N GLY A 125 -9.90 -27.06 -9.70
CA GLY A 125 -9.55 -27.81 -8.49
C GLY A 125 -10.67 -28.70 -7.99
N ALA A 126 -11.92 -28.22 -7.97
CA ALA A 126 -13.08 -29.00 -7.58
C ALA A 126 -13.44 -30.07 -8.61
N LYS A 127 -13.41 -29.76 -9.91
CA LYS A 127 -13.73 -30.70 -10.99
C LYS A 127 -12.71 -31.83 -11.07
N TYR A 128 -11.43 -31.50 -11.13
CA TYR A 128 -10.36 -32.49 -11.22
C TYR A 128 -10.09 -33.16 -9.86
N GLY A 129 -10.26 -32.45 -8.75
CA GLY A 129 -10.18 -33.03 -7.40
C GLY A 129 -11.31 -34.03 -7.13
N ALA A 130 -12.55 -33.74 -7.53
CA ALA A 130 -13.65 -34.69 -7.41
C ALA A 130 -13.50 -35.89 -8.36
N ALA A 131 -12.99 -35.67 -9.58
CA ALA A 131 -12.66 -36.76 -10.50
C ALA A 131 -11.54 -37.65 -9.92
N TYR A 132 -10.51 -37.07 -9.30
CA TYR A 132 -9.42 -37.78 -8.65
C TYR A 132 -9.86 -38.58 -7.42
N ILE A 133 -10.70 -38.01 -6.56
CA ILE A 133 -11.25 -38.71 -5.39
C ILE A 133 -12.05 -39.95 -5.84
N LYS A 134 -12.75 -39.86 -6.96
CA LYS A 134 -13.56 -40.95 -7.53
C LYS A 134 -12.77 -41.90 -8.44
N ASP A 135 -11.49 -41.61 -8.71
CA ASP A 135 -10.66 -42.42 -9.60
C ASP A 135 -10.32 -43.78 -8.94
N PRO A 136 -10.73 -44.92 -9.53
CA PRO A 136 -10.40 -46.24 -9.01
C PRO A 136 -8.93 -46.61 -9.20
N ALA A 137 -8.16 -45.88 -10.02
CA ALA A 137 -6.74 -46.13 -10.24
C ALA A 137 -5.86 -45.82 -9.01
N TRP A 138 -6.38 -45.07 -8.04
CA TRP A 138 -5.66 -44.67 -6.83
C TRP A 138 -6.28 -45.30 -5.58
N SER A 139 -5.48 -46.01 -4.80
CA SER A 139 -5.89 -46.51 -3.49
C SER A 139 -6.15 -45.36 -2.50
N GLY A 140 -6.96 -45.62 -1.47
CA GLY A 140 -7.25 -44.63 -0.42
C GLY A 140 -5.99 -44.08 0.26
N GLY A 141 -5.00 -44.94 0.54
CA GLY A 141 -3.73 -44.52 1.13
C GLY A 141 -2.94 -43.57 0.23
N GLN A 142 -2.94 -43.77 -1.08
CA GLN A 142 -2.27 -42.86 -2.02
C GLN A 142 -2.99 -41.52 -2.14
N LYS A 143 -4.33 -41.52 -2.08
CA LYS A 143 -5.12 -40.28 -2.05
C LYS A 143 -4.78 -39.44 -0.81
N ILE A 144 -4.72 -40.07 0.36
CA ILE A 144 -4.30 -39.42 1.61
C ILE A 144 -2.86 -38.92 1.52
N GLY A 145 -1.94 -39.74 1.00
CA GLY A 145 -0.55 -39.34 0.80
C GLY A 145 -0.40 -38.12 -0.10
N LEU A 146 -1.13 -38.07 -1.22
CA LEU A 146 -1.10 -36.90 -2.10
C LEU A 146 -1.64 -35.65 -1.41
N LEU A 147 -2.78 -35.75 -0.71
CA LEU A 147 -3.36 -34.64 0.05
C LEU A 147 -2.38 -34.12 1.11
N ALA A 148 -1.69 -35.00 1.81
CA ALA A 148 -0.69 -34.64 2.81
C ALA A 148 0.53 -33.92 2.21
N LEU A 149 0.86 -34.19 0.93
CA LEU A 149 1.97 -33.53 0.23
C LEU A 149 1.58 -32.23 -0.48
N LEU A 150 0.29 -31.87 -0.59
CA LEU A 150 -0.12 -30.62 -1.23
C LEU A 150 0.51 -29.35 -0.61
N PRO A 151 0.61 -29.20 0.73
CA PRO A 151 1.29 -28.06 1.33
C PRO A 151 2.77 -28.01 0.93
N VAL A 152 3.43 -29.17 0.86
CA VAL A 152 4.84 -29.27 0.43
C VAL A 152 4.98 -28.89 -1.04
N ALA A 153 4.09 -29.37 -1.90
CA ALA A 153 4.07 -29.03 -3.32
C ALA A 153 3.89 -27.52 -3.54
N TRP A 154 3.02 -26.87 -2.77
CA TRP A 154 2.84 -25.42 -2.79
C TRP A 154 4.08 -24.67 -2.29
N LEU A 155 4.67 -25.10 -1.16
CA LEU A 155 5.91 -24.51 -0.62
C LEU A 155 7.07 -24.57 -1.62
N LEU A 156 7.23 -25.70 -2.33
CA LEU A 156 8.26 -25.84 -3.36
C LEU A 156 8.05 -24.87 -4.53
N ALA A 157 6.80 -24.70 -4.98
CA ALA A 157 6.48 -23.78 -6.08
C ALA A 157 6.76 -22.31 -5.69
N VAL A 158 6.37 -21.90 -4.48
CA VAL A 158 6.65 -20.56 -3.94
C VAL A 158 8.15 -20.37 -3.71
N LEU A 159 8.83 -21.37 -3.15
CA LEU A 159 10.29 -21.30 -2.95
C LEU A 159 11.03 -21.11 -4.27
N ALA A 160 10.67 -21.87 -5.32
CA ALA A 160 11.27 -21.72 -6.63
C ALA A 160 11.08 -20.29 -7.18
N HIS A 161 9.89 -19.71 -7.00
CA HIS A 161 9.60 -18.33 -7.37
C HIS A 161 10.50 -17.33 -6.64
N GLU A 162 10.48 -17.35 -5.31
CA GLU A 162 11.24 -16.37 -4.52
C GLU A 162 12.76 -16.53 -4.71
N LEU A 163 13.25 -17.76 -4.89
CA LEU A 163 14.65 -18.00 -5.25
C LEU A 163 14.99 -17.40 -6.61
N GLY A 164 14.05 -17.35 -7.56
CA GLY A 164 14.23 -16.65 -8.83
C GLY A 164 14.55 -15.17 -8.65
N HIS A 165 13.80 -14.49 -7.78
CA HIS A 165 14.08 -13.10 -7.42
C HIS A 165 15.47 -12.95 -6.80
N VAL A 166 15.81 -13.81 -5.83
CA VAL A 166 17.11 -13.77 -5.17
C VAL A 166 18.25 -14.00 -6.15
N LEU A 167 18.15 -15.03 -7.00
CA LEU A 167 19.19 -15.39 -7.96
C LEU A 167 19.40 -14.28 -8.99
N LEU A 168 18.34 -13.80 -9.67
CA LEU A 168 18.52 -12.70 -10.61
C LEU A 168 18.95 -11.42 -9.91
N GLY A 169 18.44 -11.12 -8.71
CA GLY A 169 18.95 -10.02 -7.90
C GLY A 169 20.45 -10.10 -7.65
N GLN A 170 20.94 -11.28 -7.24
CA GLN A 170 22.36 -11.53 -7.00
C GLN A 170 23.21 -11.40 -8.28
N THR A 171 22.71 -11.82 -9.45
CA THR A 171 23.41 -11.57 -10.73
C THR A 171 23.51 -10.08 -11.05
N GLN A 172 22.59 -9.26 -10.53
CA GLN A 172 22.63 -7.80 -10.63
C GLN A 172 23.40 -7.15 -9.47
N GLY A 173 24.06 -7.94 -8.61
CA GLY A 173 24.84 -7.47 -7.47
C GLY A 173 24.01 -7.14 -6.23
N PHE A 174 22.73 -7.51 -6.16
CA PHE A 174 21.90 -7.21 -5.00
C PHE A 174 22.31 -8.09 -3.81
N ALA A 175 22.40 -7.46 -2.63
CA ALA A 175 22.65 -8.14 -1.38
C ALA A 175 21.34 -8.74 -0.83
N PHE A 176 21.31 -10.07 -0.72
CA PHE A 176 20.22 -10.79 -0.06
C PHE A 176 20.08 -10.39 1.42
N ARG A 177 18.86 -10.07 1.84
CA ARG A 177 18.54 -9.70 3.23
C ARG A 177 17.62 -10.70 3.90
N TRP A 178 16.51 -11.09 3.29
CA TRP A 178 15.66 -12.13 3.85
C TRP A 178 14.75 -12.78 2.80
N LEU A 179 14.27 -13.97 3.13
CA LEU A 179 13.38 -14.81 2.32
C LEU A 179 12.31 -15.42 3.23
N ALA A 180 11.04 -15.34 2.87
CA ALA A 180 9.93 -16.01 3.53
C ALA A 180 9.19 -16.91 2.54
N VAL A 181 8.90 -18.15 2.95
CA VAL A 181 8.12 -19.14 2.18
C VAL A 181 7.23 -19.89 3.18
N GLY A 182 5.93 -19.61 3.15
CA GLY A 182 5.00 -20.14 4.14
C GLY A 182 5.44 -19.79 5.58
N PRO A 183 5.54 -20.77 6.49
CA PRO A 183 5.97 -20.55 7.87
C PRO A 183 7.49 -20.40 8.02
N PHE A 184 8.27 -20.62 6.96
CA PHE A 184 9.72 -20.59 7.01
C PHE A 184 10.24 -19.22 6.61
N MET A 185 11.15 -18.64 7.40
CA MET A 185 11.78 -17.37 7.09
C MET A 185 13.27 -17.41 7.40
N TRP A 186 14.10 -16.95 6.46
CA TRP A 186 15.54 -16.82 6.62
C TRP A 186 15.91 -15.34 6.53
N LYS A 187 16.60 -14.81 7.54
CA LYS A 187 17.06 -13.42 7.62
C LYS A 187 18.57 -13.36 7.72
N LYS A 188 19.20 -12.40 7.05
CA LYS A 188 20.62 -12.08 7.19
C LYS A 188 20.79 -11.01 8.28
N GLU A 189 21.05 -11.45 9.49
CA GLU A 189 21.31 -10.59 10.65
C GLU A 189 22.81 -10.57 10.96
N LEU A 190 23.40 -9.38 11.07
CA LEU A 190 24.84 -9.22 11.38
C LEU A 190 25.75 -10.09 10.48
N GLY A 191 25.41 -10.17 9.19
CA GLY A 191 26.15 -10.95 8.19
C GLY A 191 25.85 -12.45 8.17
N ARG A 192 25.11 -12.99 9.14
CA ARG A 192 24.80 -14.43 9.25
C ARG A 192 23.36 -14.72 8.83
N LEU A 193 23.16 -15.82 8.11
CA LEU A 193 21.82 -16.32 7.81
C LEU A 193 21.23 -16.99 9.05
N ARG A 194 20.05 -16.55 9.47
CA ARG A 194 19.33 -17.06 10.63
C ARG A 194 17.93 -17.48 10.24
N PHE A 195 17.52 -18.62 10.77
CA PHE A 195 16.17 -19.11 10.60
C PHE A 195 15.24 -18.48 11.65
N SER A 196 14.02 -18.14 11.22
CA SER A 196 12.93 -17.65 12.05
C SER A 196 11.60 -18.17 11.53
N TRP A 197 10.59 -18.22 12.39
CA TRP A 197 9.24 -18.59 11.99
C TRP A 197 8.49 -17.37 11.45
N ASN A 198 7.91 -17.49 10.26
CA ASN A 198 7.00 -16.50 9.74
C ASN A 198 5.63 -16.66 10.44
N LYS A 199 5.18 -15.61 11.12
CA LYS A 199 3.89 -15.56 11.80
C LYS A 199 2.85 -14.73 11.05
N ASP A 200 3.24 -14.08 9.95
CA ASP A 200 2.34 -13.23 9.15
C ASP A 200 1.83 -13.99 7.92
N LEU A 201 0.50 -14.19 7.87
CA LEU A 201 -0.17 -14.85 6.74
C LEU A 201 -0.04 -14.05 5.44
N ASN A 202 0.12 -12.72 5.52
CA ASN A 202 0.25 -11.87 4.33
C ASN A 202 1.60 -12.08 3.61
N THR A 203 2.66 -12.42 4.33
CA THR A 203 3.98 -12.70 3.76
C THR A 203 4.23 -14.21 3.58
N ALA A 204 3.34 -15.05 4.11
CA ALA A 204 3.42 -16.50 3.95
C ALA A 204 3.34 -16.93 2.48
N GLY A 205 2.69 -16.15 1.61
CA GLY A 205 2.60 -16.42 0.17
C GLY A 205 3.92 -16.39 -0.61
N GLY A 206 5.02 -15.99 0.03
CA GLY A 206 6.32 -15.75 -0.61
C GLY A 206 6.72 -14.29 -0.53
N MET A 207 7.92 -14.01 -0.01
CA MET A 207 8.51 -12.68 -0.13
C MET A 207 10.04 -12.74 0.01
N ALA A 208 10.75 -12.09 -0.92
CA ALA A 208 12.20 -11.93 -0.88
C ALA A 208 12.60 -10.45 -0.86
N LEU A 209 13.51 -10.10 0.05
CA LEU A 209 14.16 -8.78 0.07
C LEU A 209 15.63 -8.91 -0.35
N CYS A 210 15.94 -8.28 -1.48
CA CYS A 210 17.30 -8.06 -1.95
C CYS A 210 17.52 -6.56 -2.16
N VAL A 211 18.67 -6.07 -1.71
CA VAL A 211 18.99 -4.64 -1.71
C VAL A 211 20.16 -4.40 -2.67
N PRO A 212 20.01 -3.61 -3.72
CA PRO A 212 21.16 -3.22 -4.55
C PRO A 212 22.21 -2.45 -3.73
N PRO A 213 23.48 -2.49 -4.14
CA PRO A 213 24.57 -1.78 -3.49
C PRO A 213 24.63 -0.28 -3.85
N ASP A 214 24.05 0.12 -4.99
CA ASP A 214 24.13 1.48 -5.53
C ASP A 214 22.94 1.76 -6.48
N GLU A 215 22.84 3.01 -6.92
CA GLU A 215 21.78 3.49 -7.82
C GLU A 215 22.13 3.34 -9.32
N HIS A 216 23.32 2.80 -9.65
CA HIS A 216 23.75 2.70 -11.03
C HIS A 216 22.87 1.71 -11.80
N ASN A 217 22.30 2.18 -12.92
CA ASN A 217 21.39 1.40 -13.78
C ASN A 217 20.24 0.72 -13.01
N LEU A 218 19.77 1.37 -11.92
CA LEU A 218 18.86 0.79 -10.94
C LEU A 218 17.61 0.19 -11.57
N ARG A 219 16.98 0.94 -12.48
CA ARG A 219 15.80 0.54 -13.23
C ARG A 219 15.98 -0.79 -13.97
N ARG A 220 17.10 -0.97 -14.68
CA ARG A 220 17.39 -2.20 -15.45
C ARG A 220 17.63 -3.39 -14.52
N ARG A 221 18.36 -3.15 -13.43
CA ARG A 221 18.69 -4.20 -12.45
C ARG A 221 17.44 -4.66 -11.69
N PHE A 222 16.56 -3.73 -11.30
CA PHE A 222 15.28 -4.08 -10.70
C PHE A 222 14.32 -4.76 -11.66
N LEU A 223 14.37 -4.45 -12.96
CA LEU A 223 13.61 -5.19 -13.97
C LEU A 223 14.06 -6.66 -14.01
N ALA A 224 15.37 -6.92 -14.00
CA ALA A 224 15.91 -8.27 -13.92
C ALA A 224 15.53 -8.97 -12.62
N PHE A 225 15.62 -8.28 -11.47
CA PHE A 225 15.15 -8.79 -10.18
C PHE A 225 13.67 -9.18 -10.24
N ALA A 226 12.80 -8.30 -10.71
CA ALA A 226 11.36 -8.54 -10.81
C ALA A 226 11.00 -9.67 -11.79
N ALA A 227 11.77 -9.83 -12.88
CA ALA A 227 11.60 -10.95 -13.81
C ALA A 227 12.02 -12.31 -13.20
N GLY A 228 12.85 -12.31 -12.16
CA GLY A 228 13.40 -13.51 -11.55
C GLY A 228 12.36 -14.52 -11.10
N GLY A 229 11.35 -14.06 -10.36
CA GLY A 229 10.28 -14.91 -9.86
C GLY A 229 9.51 -15.64 -10.96
N PRO A 230 8.87 -14.92 -11.89
CA PRO A 230 8.15 -15.54 -13.00
C PRO A 230 9.02 -16.45 -13.88
N LEU A 231 10.28 -16.08 -14.17
CA LEU A 231 11.17 -16.92 -14.97
C LEU A 231 11.53 -18.22 -14.26
N ALA A 232 11.83 -18.17 -12.96
CA ALA A 232 12.13 -19.37 -12.18
C ALA A 232 10.90 -20.26 -12.00
N SER A 233 9.71 -19.68 -11.80
CA SER A 233 8.46 -20.43 -11.78
C SER A 233 8.18 -21.14 -13.11
N ALA A 234 8.35 -20.44 -14.24
CA ALA A 234 8.16 -21.02 -15.57
C ALA A 234 9.14 -22.18 -15.82
N LEU A 235 10.41 -21.99 -15.47
CA LEU A 235 11.45 -23.02 -15.59
C LEU A 235 11.14 -24.23 -14.71
N TYR A 236 10.81 -24.01 -13.44
CA TYR A 236 10.48 -25.08 -12.51
C TYR A 236 9.25 -25.87 -12.99
N ALA A 237 8.19 -25.18 -13.42
CA ALA A 237 7.01 -25.81 -14.00
C ALA A 237 7.36 -26.66 -15.23
N GLY A 238 8.14 -26.10 -16.18
CA GLY A 238 8.55 -26.80 -17.39
C GLY A 238 9.39 -28.06 -17.10
N VAL A 239 10.36 -27.95 -16.19
CA VAL A 239 11.19 -29.08 -15.78
C VAL A 239 10.36 -30.16 -15.10
N VAL A 240 9.56 -29.81 -14.10
CA VAL A 240 8.83 -30.81 -13.31
C VAL A 240 7.75 -31.50 -14.15
N LEU A 241 6.97 -30.75 -14.94
CA LEU A 241 5.96 -31.32 -15.82
C LEU A 241 6.58 -32.12 -16.97
N GLY A 242 7.71 -31.66 -17.52
CA GLY A 242 8.47 -32.40 -18.52
C GLY A 242 8.99 -33.72 -17.99
N VAL A 243 9.58 -33.74 -16.78
CA VAL A 243 10.02 -34.96 -16.10
C VAL A 243 8.83 -35.90 -15.85
N SER A 244 7.69 -35.38 -15.38
CA SER A 244 6.48 -36.19 -15.17
C SER A 244 5.92 -36.80 -16.46
N ALA A 245 6.09 -36.14 -17.61
CA ALA A 245 5.61 -36.63 -18.90
C ALA A 245 6.57 -37.62 -19.57
N LEU A 246 7.88 -37.48 -19.33
CA LEU A 246 8.91 -38.27 -20.00
C LEU A 246 9.33 -39.53 -19.22
N LEU A 247 9.17 -39.53 -17.90
CA LEU A 247 9.52 -40.70 -17.10
C LEU A 247 8.41 -41.77 -17.14
N PRO A 248 8.78 -43.07 -17.15
CA PRO A 248 7.81 -44.14 -17.01
C PRO A 248 6.97 -43.98 -15.74
N PRO A 249 5.69 -44.37 -15.75
CA PRO A 249 4.85 -44.34 -14.56
C PRO A 249 5.50 -45.09 -13.41
N ALA A 250 5.48 -44.50 -12.21
CA ALA A 250 6.06 -45.13 -11.04
C ALA A 250 5.38 -46.47 -10.75
N THR A 251 6.20 -47.50 -10.52
CA THR A 251 5.75 -48.87 -10.27
C THR A 251 5.33 -49.09 -8.81
N SER A 252 5.81 -48.25 -7.88
CA SER A 252 5.44 -48.29 -6.47
C SER A 252 4.35 -47.25 -6.14
N GLY A 253 3.47 -47.59 -5.19
CA GLY A 253 2.41 -46.68 -4.77
C GLY A 253 2.94 -45.36 -4.19
N ALA A 254 4.05 -45.42 -3.44
CA ALA A 254 4.74 -44.24 -2.92
C ALA A 254 5.35 -43.38 -4.05
N GLY A 255 5.95 -44.02 -5.06
CA GLY A 255 6.47 -43.34 -6.24
C GLY A 255 5.38 -42.62 -7.03
N GLN A 256 4.19 -43.21 -7.15
CA GLN A 256 3.03 -42.56 -7.79
C GLN A 256 2.61 -41.31 -7.03
N VAL A 257 2.53 -41.39 -5.69
CA VAL A 257 2.20 -40.24 -4.83
C VAL A 257 3.23 -39.11 -4.96
N LEU A 258 4.53 -39.44 -4.92
CA LEU A 258 5.60 -38.46 -5.09
C LEU A 258 5.56 -37.81 -6.49
N ALA A 259 5.41 -38.61 -7.54
CA ALA A 259 5.31 -38.10 -8.90
C ALA A 259 4.06 -37.20 -9.09
N GLY A 260 2.93 -37.59 -8.51
CA GLY A 260 1.71 -36.78 -8.49
C GLY A 260 1.89 -35.46 -7.75
N ALA A 261 2.52 -35.48 -6.56
CA ALA A 261 2.78 -34.28 -5.77
C ALA A 261 3.72 -33.30 -6.50
N LEU A 262 4.76 -33.82 -7.15
CA LEU A 262 5.64 -33.03 -8.01
C LEU A 262 4.88 -32.42 -9.19
N ALA A 263 4.09 -33.21 -9.92
CA ALA A 263 3.28 -32.71 -11.03
C ALA A 263 2.33 -31.57 -10.57
N VAL A 264 1.68 -31.73 -9.42
CA VAL A 264 0.84 -30.69 -8.82
C VAL A 264 1.68 -29.45 -8.47
N SER A 265 2.87 -29.59 -7.91
CA SER A 265 3.80 -28.48 -7.67
C SER A 265 4.15 -27.73 -8.97
N GLY A 266 4.38 -28.45 -10.06
CA GLY A 266 4.60 -27.88 -11.39
C GLY A 266 3.39 -27.09 -11.91
N ILE A 267 2.17 -27.62 -11.74
CA ILE A 267 0.93 -26.92 -12.10
C ILE A 267 0.74 -25.66 -11.27
N ILE A 268 0.97 -25.72 -9.95
CA ILE A 268 0.92 -24.55 -9.07
C ILE A 268 1.93 -23.50 -9.54
N SER A 269 3.15 -23.90 -9.90
CA SER A 269 4.19 -22.98 -10.37
C SER A 269 3.87 -22.37 -11.74
N ALA A 270 3.25 -23.13 -12.65
CA ALA A 270 2.74 -22.59 -13.91
C ALA A 270 1.63 -21.55 -13.68
N ALA A 271 0.69 -21.84 -12.77
CA ALA A 271 -0.35 -20.89 -12.38
C ALA A 271 0.25 -19.63 -11.72
N LEU A 272 1.25 -19.80 -10.84
CA LEU A 272 1.96 -18.71 -10.19
C LEU A 272 2.65 -17.80 -11.22
N THR A 273 3.29 -18.38 -12.24
CA THR A 273 3.89 -17.64 -13.36
C THR A 273 2.86 -16.74 -14.03
N VAL A 274 1.69 -17.30 -14.39
CA VAL A 274 0.63 -16.55 -15.05
C VAL A 274 0.12 -15.43 -14.14
N VAL A 275 -0.27 -15.76 -12.91
CA VAL A 275 -0.87 -14.82 -11.96
C VAL A 275 0.07 -13.65 -11.62
N THR A 276 1.34 -13.93 -11.38
CA THR A 276 2.33 -12.91 -11.02
C THR A 276 2.70 -12.00 -12.19
N LEU A 277 2.61 -12.50 -13.44
CA LEU A 277 2.81 -11.69 -14.65
C LEU A 277 1.61 -10.82 -15.03
N ILE A 278 0.39 -11.10 -14.55
CA ILE A 278 -0.75 -10.22 -14.78
C ILE A 278 -0.46 -8.90 -14.03
N PRO A 279 -0.44 -7.74 -14.71
CA PRO A 279 -0.17 -6.46 -14.08
C PRO A 279 -1.30 -6.08 -13.12
N MET A 280 -1.09 -6.31 -11.83
CA MET A 280 -2.08 -6.12 -10.77
C MET A 280 -1.47 -5.43 -9.57
N ARG A 281 -2.35 -4.91 -8.72
CA ARG A 281 -2.02 -4.39 -7.39
C ARG A 281 -2.81 -5.19 -6.37
N ALA A 282 -2.13 -5.71 -5.36
CA ALA A 282 -2.75 -6.43 -4.25
C ALA A 282 -2.03 -6.06 -2.94
N GLY A 283 -2.79 -5.80 -1.87
CA GLY A 283 -2.23 -5.56 -0.54
C GLY A 283 -1.19 -4.43 -0.46
N GLY A 284 -1.32 -3.37 -1.26
CA GLY A 284 -0.35 -2.26 -1.28
C GLY A 284 0.88 -2.48 -2.17
N PHE A 285 1.09 -3.68 -2.73
CA PHE A 285 2.22 -4.00 -3.59
C PHE A 285 1.82 -4.19 -5.06
N TYR A 286 2.79 -4.03 -5.97
CA TYR A 286 2.67 -4.43 -7.37
C TYR A 286 2.95 -5.92 -7.52
N SER A 287 2.21 -6.60 -8.41
CA SER A 287 2.66 -7.89 -8.94
C SER A 287 3.96 -7.74 -9.72
N ASP A 288 4.70 -8.83 -9.93
CA ASP A 288 5.95 -8.79 -10.70
C ASP A 288 5.73 -8.28 -12.11
N GLY A 289 4.65 -8.69 -12.77
CA GLY A 289 4.25 -8.19 -14.08
C GLY A 289 3.99 -6.67 -14.07
N ALA A 290 3.34 -6.15 -13.04
CA ALA A 290 3.14 -4.70 -12.90
C ALA A 290 4.46 -3.96 -12.70
N ARG A 291 5.37 -4.49 -11.87
CA ARG A 291 6.70 -3.93 -11.64
C ARG A 291 7.57 -3.96 -12.89
N ILE A 292 7.63 -5.10 -13.59
CA ILE A 292 8.31 -5.24 -14.89
C ILE A 292 7.75 -4.21 -15.88
N LEU A 293 6.42 -4.09 -15.99
CA LEU A 293 5.78 -3.16 -16.91
C LEU A 293 6.06 -1.69 -16.57
N ASN A 294 5.98 -1.32 -15.29
CA ASN A 294 6.23 0.04 -14.82
C ASN A 294 7.68 0.45 -15.04
N LEU A 295 8.61 -0.42 -14.67
CA LEU A 295 10.04 -0.21 -14.88
C LEU A 295 10.36 -0.23 -16.37
N TRP A 296 9.80 -1.14 -17.17
CA TRP A 296 10.07 -1.16 -18.61
C TRP A 296 9.53 0.07 -19.34
N ARG A 297 8.35 0.58 -18.97
CA ARG A 297 7.80 1.81 -19.57
C ARG A 297 8.49 3.09 -19.10
N GLY A 298 9.00 3.12 -17.86
CA GLY A 298 9.65 4.31 -17.29
C GLY A 298 8.72 5.51 -17.10
N GLY A 299 7.40 5.27 -17.07
CA GLY A 299 6.40 6.30 -16.79
C GLY A 299 6.38 6.68 -15.31
N VAL A 300 5.38 7.49 -14.93
CA VAL A 300 5.22 8.06 -13.58
C VAL A 300 5.35 7.02 -12.44
N ALA A 301 4.76 5.83 -12.59
CA ALA A 301 4.86 4.77 -11.57
C ALA A 301 6.29 4.23 -11.41
N GLY A 302 7.02 4.07 -12.53
CA GLY A 302 8.43 3.65 -12.49
C GLY A 302 9.35 4.73 -11.94
N GLN A 303 9.09 6.01 -12.22
CA GLN A 303 9.84 7.12 -11.63
C GLN A 303 9.67 7.19 -10.12
N LEU A 304 8.44 7.00 -9.62
CA LEU A 304 8.16 6.92 -8.19
C LEU A 304 8.92 5.76 -7.54
N GLU A 305 8.88 4.58 -8.15
CA GLU A 305 9.56 3.40 -7.63
C GLU A 305 11.08 3.63 -7.56
N VAL A 306 11.68 4.19 -8.62
CA VAL A 306 13.11 4.56 -8.62
C VAL A 306 13.44 5.59 -7.54
N ALA A 307 12.60 6.61 -7.32
CA ALA A 307 12.84 7.63 -6.30
C ALA A 307 12.78 7.09 -4.87
N VAL A 308 11.84 6.15 -4.60
CA VAL A 308 11.80 5.47 -3.30
C VAL A 308 13.03 4.58 -3.13
N LEU A 309 13.43 3.86 -4.18
CA LEU A 309 14.60 3.00 -4.14
C LEU A 309 15.89 3.81 -3.92
N SER A 310 16.07 4.97 -4.58
CA SER A 310 17.23 5.86 -4.37
C SER A 310 17.33 6.40 -2.94
N ALA A 311 16.26 6.37 -2.15
CA ALA A 311 16.33 6.69 -0.73
C ALA A 311 16.56 5.43 0.12
N LEU A 312 15.80 4.37 -0.14
CA LEU A 312 15.86 3.11 0.59
C LEU A 312 17.26 2.51 0.59
N ILE A 313 17.92 2.47 -0.57
CA ILE A 313 19.19 1.77 -0.75
C ILE A 313 20.33 2.39 0.07
N PRO A 314 20.67 3.69 -0.13
CA PRO A 314 21.71 4.33 0.67
C PRO A 314 21.34 4.37 2.16
N SER A 315 20.06 4.53 2.51
CA SER A 315 19.60 4.47 3.91
C SER A 315 19.89 3.10 4.53
N MET A 316 19.52 2.00 3.88
CA MET A 316 19.87 0.64 4.34
C MET A 316 21.39 0.40 4.42
N ALA A 317 22.18 1.10 3.62
CA ALA A 317 23.64 1.06 3.65
C ALA A 317 24.27 1.91 4.78
N GLY A 318 23.47 2.65 5.55
CA GLY A 318 23.94 3.49 6.67
C GLY A 318 24.18 4.96 6.32
N THR A 319 23.80 5.39 5.11
CA THR A 319 23.79 6.82 4.74
C THR A 319 22.76 7.53 5.59
N ARG A 320 23.13 8.66 6.20
CA ARG A 320 22.20 9.37 7.07
C ARG A 320 21.01 9.94 6.28
N PRO A 321 19.81 10.05 6.89
CA PRO A 321 18.66 10.62 6.22
C PRO A 321 18.93 11.99 5.59
N ARG A 322 19.65 12.90 6.27
CA ARG A 322 19.98 14.23 5.73
C ARG A 322 20.84 14.21 4.46
N GLU A 323 21.54 13.11 4.19
CA GLU A 323 22.44 12.92 3.04
C GLU A 323 21.73 12.23 1.86
N LEU A 324 20.48 11.79 2.02
CA LEU A 324 19.69 11.16 0.96
C LEU A 324 19.31 12.17 -0.13
N ALA A 325 19.03 11.68 -1.34
CA ALA A 325 18.69 12.48 -2.53
C ALA A 325 17.31 13.16 -2.42
N ARG A 326 17.20 14.19 -1.59
CA ARG A 326 15.97 14.98 -1.35
C ARG A 326 15.29 15.46 -2.64
N PRO A 327 15.98 16.02 -3.66
CA PRO A 327 15.31 16.53 -4.86
C PRO A 327 14.51 15.46 -5.62
N LEU A 328 14.99 14.21 -5.65
CA LEU A 328 14.28 13.10 -6.31
C LEU A 328 13.00 12.74 -5.57
N LEU A 329 13.04 12.73 -4.23
CA LEU A 329 11.88 12.48 -3.39
C LEU A 329 10.86 13.61 -3.47
N GLU A 330 11.29 14.87 -3.50
CA GLU A 330 10.39 16.03 -3.67
C GLU A 330 9.69 16.01 -5.04
N ALA A 331 10.44 15.71 -6.10
CA ALA A 331 9.86 15.49 -7.43
C ALA A 331 8.84 14.35 -7.42
N ALA A 332 9.14 13.24 -6.72
CA ALA A 332 8.22 12.12 -6.57
C ALA A 332 6.98 12.46 -5.72
N ALA A 333 7.11 13.34 -4.73
CA ALA A 333 5.99 13.80 -3.91
C ALA A 333 4.99 14.65 -4.72
N ALA A 334 5.45 15.33 -5.78
CA ALA A 334 4.62 16.10 -6.70
C ALA A 334 3.82 15.23 -7.70
N LEU A 335 4.15 13.94 -7.83
CA LEU A 335 3.45 13.01 -8.72
C LEU A 335 2.00 12.73 -8.25
N PRO A 336 1.10 12.19 -9.10
CA PRO A 336 -0.29 11.90 -8.73
C PRO A 336 -0.44 11.07 -7.44
N GLN A 337 -1.44 11.41 -6.63
CA GLN A 337 -1.62 10.91 -5.25
C GLN A 337 -1.92 9.41 -5.12
N GLU A 338 -2.36 8.74 -6.19
CA GLU A 338 -2.96 7.39 -6.10
C GLU A 338 -1.95 6.23 -6.16
N LEU A 339 -0.65 6.55 -6.15
CA LEU A 339 0.39 5.56 -6.41
C LEU A 339 0.81 4.80 -5.12
N PRO A 340 0.85 3.45 -5.14
CA PRO A 340 1.09 2.58 -3.97
C PRO A 340 2.43 2.70 -3.26
N PHE A 341 3.38 3.48 -3.80
CA PHE A 341 4.70 3.70 -3.17
C PHE A 341 4.86 5.12 -2.63
N LYS A 342 3.86 5.98 -2.83
CA LYS A 342 3.97 7.41 -2.54
C LYS A 342 4.10 7.69 -1.03
N MET A 343 3.54 6.83 -0.19
CA MET A 343 3.69 6.94 1.26
C MET A 343 5.16 6.80 1.70
N PHE A 344 5.97 5.95 1.02
CA PHE A 344 7.39 5.81 1.34
C PHE A 344 8.20 7.05 0.98
N VAL A 345 7.77 7.82 -0.02
CA VAL A 345 8.36 9.14 -0.31
C VAL A 345 8.20 10.06 0.90
N PHE A 346 6.99 10.12 1.47
CA PHE A 346 6.73 10.94 2.66
C PHE A 346 7.47 10.43 3.89
N HIS A 347 7.65 9.11 4.03
CA HIS A 347 8.48 8.55 5.09
C HIS A 347 9.94 9.04 5.01
N TYR A 348 10.58 8.97 3.83
CA TYR A 348 11.96 9.44 3.69
C TYR A 348 12.08 10.96 3.77
N LEU A 349 11.12 11.72 3.24
CA LEU A 349 11.10 13.17 3.41
C LEU A 349 10.92 13.59 4.87
N TYR A 350 10.13 12.84 5.65
CA TYR A 350 10.04 12.99 7.10
C TYR A 350 11.40 12.78 7.77
N LEU A 351 12.08 11.66 7.51
CA LEU A 351 13.39 11.36 8.09
C LEU A 351 14.44 12.41 7.71
N ILE A 352 14.46 12.83 6.45
CA ILE A 352 15.32 13.91 5.95
C ILE A 352 15.06 15.21 6.72
N ALA A 353 13.80 15.63 6.85
CA ALA A 353 13.44 16.85 7.56
C ALA A 353 13.82 16.78 9.04
N LEU A 354 13.57 15.62 9.68
CA LEU A 354 13.91 15.37 11.08
C LEU A 354 15.41 15.46 11.34
N ASP A 355 16.22 14.79 10.51
CA ASP A 355 17.68 14.75 10.63
C ASP A 355 18.35 16.12 10.32
N ASN A 356 17.63 17.01 9.62
CA ASN A 356 18.02 18.41 9.42
C ASN A 356 17.49 19.36 10.51
N GLY A 357 16.77 18.86 11.52
CA GLY A 357 16.18 19.69 12.57
C GLY A 357 14.96 20.50 12.14
N HIS A 358 14.39 20.24 10.96
CA HIS A 358 13.20 20.93 10.47
C HIS A 358 11.91 20.28 11.00
N THR A 359 11.68 20.37 12.31
CA THR A 359 10.59 19.67 13.00
C THR A 359 9.20 19.95 12.41
N GLU A 360 8.88 21.19 12.05
CA GLU A 360 7.59 21.52 11.43
C GLU A 360 7.39 20.82 10.08
N GLN A 361 8.44 20.77 9.26
CA GLN A 361 8.40 20.10 7.97
C GLN A 361 8.30 18.57 8.15
N ALA A 362 9.03 18.02 9.11
CA ALA A 362 8.94 16.61 9.49
C ALA A 362 7.50 16.26 9.92
N ALA A 363 6.86 17.10 10.73
CA ALA A 363 5.47 16.91 11.15
C ALA A 363 4.50 16.82 9.97
N ARG A 364 4.66 17.70 8.97
CA ARG A 364 3.83 17.69 7.75
C ARG A 364 4.03 16.40 6.95
N TYR A 365 5.26 15.96 6.75
CA TYR A 365 5.52 14.72 6.01
C TYR A 365 5.06 13.47 6.76
N LEU A 366 5.22 13.43 8.09
CA LEU A 366 4.72 12.31 8.89
C LEU A 366 3.18 12.25 8.88
N HIS A 367 2.52 13.41 8.88
CA HIS A 367 1.08 13.48 8.67
C HIS A 367 0.68 12.90 7.31
N GLU A 368 1.32 13.34 6.21
CA GLU A 368 1.07 12.77 4.87
C GLU A 368 1.34 11.26 4.81
N TYR A 369 2.36 10.77 5.52
CA TYR A 369 2.64 9.35 5.61
C TYR A 369 1.51 8.59 6.33
N ARG A 370 1.06 9.12 7.46
CA ARG A 370 0.00 8.53 8.29
C ARG A 370 -1.38 8.55 7.64
N GLU A 371 -1.73 9.62 6.92
CA GLU A 371 -3.01 9.72 6.20
C GLU A 371 -3.18 8.68 5.09
N ARG A 372 -2.10 7.97 4.72
CA ARG A 372 -2.08 6.92 3.70
C ARG A 372 -1.86 5.53 4.28
N LEU A 373 -2.11 5.35 5.57
CA LEU A 373 -1.94 4.06 6.25
C LEU A 373 -2.81 2.94 5.66
N ASP A 374 -4.00 3.29 5.16
CA ASP A 374 -4.93 2.38 4.50
C ASP A 374 -4.37 1.74 3.23
N MET A 375 -3.29 2.31 2.68
CA MET A 375 -2.59 1.75 1.53
C MET A 375 -1.54 0.70 1.92
N LEU A 376 -1.19 0.58 3.20
CA LEU A 376 -0.23 -0.41 3.72
C LEU A 376 -0.96 -1.66 4.23
N PRO A 377 -0.37 -2.86 4.08
CA PRO A 377 -0.81 -4.04 4.82
C PRO A 377 -0.88 -3.74 6.33
N ASP A 378 -1.88 -4.30 7.02
CA ASP A 378 -2.08 -4.11 8.46
C ASP A 378 -0.82 -4.41 9.28
N ALA A 379 -0.06 -5.42 8.87
CA ALA A 379 1.19 -5.82 9.50
C ALA A 379 2.29 -4.74 9.48
N LEU A 380 2.20 -3.74 8.60
CA LEU A 380 3.16 -2.63 8.50
C LEU A 380 2.65 -1.34 9.15
N GLN A 381 1.34 -1.20 9.35
CA GLN A 381 0.74 0.02 9.89
C GLN A 381 1.19 0.32 11.33
N GLY A 382 1.44 -0.73 12.13
CA GLY A 382 1.92 -0.58 13.52
C GLY A 382 3.21 0.23 13.62
N GLY A 383 4.14 0.06 12.67
CA GLY A 383 5.39 0.83 12.65
C GLY A 383 5.18 2.34 12.45
N VAL A 384 4.15 2.74 11.69
CA VAL A 384 3.85 4.16 11.43
C VAL A 384 3.17 4.81 12.63
N TRP A 385 2.33 4.07 13.35
CA TRP A 385 1.77 4.51 14.63
C TRP A 385 2.86 4.71 15.69
N LEU A 386 3.80 3.77 15.79
CA LEU A 386 4.95 3.89 16.68
C LEU A 386 5.84 5.08 16.31
N GLU A 387 6.10 5.31 15.02
CA GLU A 387 6.88 6.47 14.60
C GLU A 387 6.15 7.79 14.89
N SER A 388 4.82 7.82 14.74
CA SER A 388 3.98 8.96 15.16
C SER A 388 4.06 9.21 16.66
N ALA A 389 4.06 8.15 17.47
CA ALA A 389 4.20 8.24 18.93
C ALA A 389 5.58 8.77 19.33
N PHE A 390 6.64 8.22 18.74
CA PHE A 390 8.01 8.69 18.94
C PHE A 390 8.13 10.18 18.63
N PHE A 391 7.67 10.61 17.46
CA PHE A 391 7.80 12.00 17.04
C PHE A 391 7.02 12.97 17.94
N ALA A 392 5.80 12.60 18.34
CA ALA A 392 4.99 13.39 19.26
C ALA A 392 5.66 13.57 20.64
N ALA A 393 6.23 12.50 21.20
CA ALA A 393 6.92 12.57 22.49
C ALA A 393 8.27 13.29 22.39
N ALA A 394 9.11 12.88 21.44
CA ALA A 394 10.51 13.29 21.36
C ALA A 394 10.73 14.71 20.82
N TYR A 395 9.83 15.21 19.97
CA TYR A 395 10.03 16.47 19.24
C TYR A 395 8.88 17.47 19.38
N GLN A 396 7.64 17.00 19.58
CA GLN A 396 6.49 17.91 19.80
C GLN A 396 6.19 18.14 21.27
N HIS A 397 6.77 17.33 22.17
CA HIS A 397 6.50 17.37 23.60
C HIS A 397 5.02 17.15 23.95
N ASP A 398 4.29 16.43 23.09
CA ASP A 398 2.86 16.13 23.24
C ASP A 398 2.69 14.68 23.73
N LEU A 399 2.74 14.52 25.05
CA LEU A 399 2.59 13.21 25.70
C LEU A 399 1.21 12.57 25.47
N PRO A 400 0.07 13.30 25.57
CA PRO A 400 -1.24 12.74 25.24
C PRO A 400 -1.33 12.19 23.81
N ALA A 401 -0.86 12.94 22.80
CA ALA A 401 -0.87 12.47 21.43
C ALA A 401 0.06 11.26 21.24
N ALA A 402 1.24 11.28 21.87
CA ALA A 402 2.18 10.17 21.81
C ALA A 402 1.58 8.88 22.36
N GLN A 403 0.91 8.94 23.52
CA GLN A 403 0.22 7.81 24.13
C GLN A 403 -0.95 7.32 23.26
N ALA A 404 -1.72 8.24 22.66
CA ALA A 404 -2.81 7.90 21.76
C ALA A 404 -2.31 7.17 20.51
N PHE A 405 -1.19 7.59 19.92
CA PHE A 405 -0.58 6.90 18.79
C PHE A 405 0.00 5.54 19.18
N HIS A 406 0.71 5.46 20.31
CA HIS A 406 1.27 4.21 20.82
C HIS A 406 0.18 3.15 21.03
N ALA A 407 -0.97 3.54 21.58
CA ALA A 407 -2.11 2.64 21.81
C ALA A 407 -2.74 2.07 20.52
N ARG A 408 -2.52 2.69 19.35
CA ARG A 408 -3.02 2.20 18.06
C ARG A 408 -2.07 1.21 17.39
N ALA A 409 -0.83 1.10 17.86
CA ALA A 409 0.14 0.21 17.26
C ALA A 409 -0.15 -1.26 17.62
N THR A 410 -0.28 -2.12 16.60
CA THR A 410 -0.38 -3.57 16.79
C THR A 410 0.99 -4.23 16.61
N PRO A 411 1.42 -5.13 17.51
CA PRO A 411 2.67 -5.89 17.35
C PRO A 411 2.71 -6.67 16.04
N SER A 412 3.87 -6.65 15.37
CA SER A 412 4.08 -7.35 14.11
C SER A 412 5.56 -7.77 13.99
N PRO A 413 5.87 -8.95 13.41
CA PRO A 413 7.25 -9.40 13.18
C PRO A 413 8.01 -8.54 12.16
N HIS A 414 7.34 -7.59 11.50
CA HIS A 414 7.92 -6.64 10.55
C HIS A 414 8.32 -5.31 11.18
N ILE A 415 7.92 -5.05 12.44
CA ILE A 415 8.41 -3.90 13.21
C ILE A 415 9.88 -4.17 13.58
N GLN A 416 10.74 -3.18 13.34
CA GLN A 416 12.17 -3.29 13.66
C GLN A 416 12.36 -3.43 15.19
N ALA A 417 13.38 -4.20 15.58
CA ALA A 417 13.55 -4.65 16.97
C ALA A 417 13.73 -3.49 17.97
N ASP A 418 14.30 -2.35 17.55
CA ASP A 418 14.51 -1.19 18.41
C ASP A 418 13.24 -0.38 18.69
N VAL A 419 12.25 -0.43 17.78
CA VAL A 419 11.21 0.62 17.67
C VAL A 419 10.37 0.71 18.94
N TRP A 420 9.94 -0.42 19.50
CA TRP A 420 9.15 -0.42 20.73
C TRP A 420 9.91 0.23 21.90
N ALA A 421 11.14 -0.23 22.15
CA ALA A 421 11.98 0.31 23.21
C ALA A 421 12.33 1.79 22.97
N ARG A 422 12.54 2.19 21.71
CA ARG A 422 12.79 3.59 21.35
C ARG A 422 11.60 4.50 21.63
N VAL A 423 10.39 4.06 21.30
CA VAL A 423 9.15 4.83 21.58
C VAL A 423 8.90 4.92 23.08
N GLU A 424 9.06 3.80 23.81
CA GLU A 424 8.91 3.78 25.26
C GLU A 424 9.93 4.69 25.96
N ALA A 425 11.17 4.75 25.45
CA ALA A 425 12.17 5.70 25.94
C ALA A 425 11.75 7.16 25.73
N ALA A 426 11.14 7.49 24.59
CA ALA A 426 10.61 8.83 24.31
C ALA A 426 9.44 9.21 25.22
N LEU A 427 8.50 8.28 25.43
CA LEU A 427 7.38 8.47 26.36
C LEU A 427 7.88 8.69 27.79
N ALA A 428 8.79 7.84 28.28
CA ALA A 428 9.35 7.95 29.62
C ALA A 428 10.16 9.24 29.81
N ARG A 429 11.00 9.60 28.83
CA ARG A 429 11.77 10.85 28.86
C ARG A 429 10.85 12.06 28.94
N GLN A 430 9.77 12.07 28.15
CA GLN A 430 8.80 13.17 28.15
C GLN A 430 7.97 13.22 29.43
N ALA A 431 7.74 12.08 30.08
CA ALA A 431 7.08 12.00 31.39
C ALA A 431 8.00 12.36 32.57
N GLY A 432 9.31 12.54 32.35
CA GLY A 432 10.30 12.80 33.40
C GLY A 432 10.75 11.54 34.16
N ASP A 433 10.40 10.34 33.69
CA ASP A 433 10.83 9.07 34.28
C ASP A 433 12.22 8.69 33.78
N ALA A 434 13.25 9.14 34.51
CA ALA A 434 14.65 8.95 34.15
C ALA A 434 15.07 7.47 34.14
N GLU A 435 14.60 6.68 35.11
CA GLU A 435 14.94 5.27 35.25
C GLU A 435 14.41 4.48 34.05
N GLN A 436 13.11 4.64 33.75
CA GLN A 436 12.49 3.94 32.63
C GLN A 436 13.06 4.41 31.29
N ALA A 437 13.26 5.72 31.10
CA ALA A 437 13.86 6.26 29.89
C ALA A 437 15.26 5.67 29.64
N ARG A 438 16.08 5.58 30.69
CA ARG A 438 17.41 4.98 30.62
C ARG A 438 17.35 3.50 30.24
N ALA A 439 16.53 2.72 30.94
CA ALA A 439 16.41 1.28 30.70
C ALA A 439 15.95 0.99 29.26
N LYS A 440 14.94 1.72 28.78
CA LYS A 440 14.41 1.56 27.42
C LYS A 440 15.36 2.08 26.35
N ALA A 441 16.07 3.17 26.60
CA ALA A 441 17.07 3.68 25.66
C ALA A 441 18.26 2.71 25.50
N GLN A 442 18.73 2.09 26.60
CA GLN A 442 19.77 1.06 26.54
C GLN A 442 19.32 -0.16 25.74
N LEU A 443 18.08 -0.65 25.98
CA LEU A 443 17.52 -1.75 25.20
C LEU A 443 17.42 -1.40 23.71
N ALA A 444 16.91 -0.21 23.38
CA ALA A 444 16.80 0.25 22.00
C ALA A 444 18.17 0.30 21.32
N LEU A 445 19.20 0.85 21.98
CA LEU A 445 20.57 0.91 21.44
C LEU A 445 21.18 -0.48 21.21
N GLN A 446 20.87 -1.48 22.04
CA GLN A 446 21.31 -2.86 21.85
C GLN A 446 20.67 -3.52 20.62
N GLU A 447 19.42 -3.19 20.34
CA GLU A 447 18.64 -3.76 19.22
C GLU A 447 18.85 -3.00 17.90
N LEU A 448 19.22 -1.72 17.97
CA LEU A 448 19.39 -0.81 16.83
C LEU A 448 20.29 -1.34 15.69
N PRO A 449 21.42 -2.04 15.96
CA PRO A 449 22.25 -2.63 14.91
C PRO A 449 21.53 -3.70 14.08
N LYS A 450 20.43 -4.27 14.56
CA LYS A 450 19.61 -5.26 13.84
C LYS A 450 18.59 -4.61 12.90
N ASN A 451 18.41 -3.29 12.96
CA ASN A 451 17.46 -2.57 12.11
C ASN A 451 17.87 -2.67 10.63
N LEU A 452 16.92 -2.91 9.74
CA LEU A 452 17.20 -2.96 8.30
C LEU A 452 17.63 -1.62 7.71
N ASP A 453 17.12 -0.52 8.26
CA ASP A 453 17.46 0.85 7.85
C ASP A 453 18.55 1.43 8.74
N GLN A 454 19.81 1.11 8.39
CA GLN A 454 20.99 1.54 9.14
C GLN A 454 21.18 3.07 9.11
N GLY A 455 20.59 3.77 8.15
CA GLY A 455 20.64 5.22 7.99
C GLY A 455 19.82 5.91 9.08
N SER A 456 18.54 5.56 9.19
CA SER A 456 17.69 6.07 10.27
C SER A 456 18.14 5.56 11.64
N ALA A 457 18.72 4.37 11.73
CA ALA A 457 19.36 3.87 12.96
C ALA A 457 20.43 4.84 13.50
N ARG A 458 21.22 5.51 12.65
CA ARG A 458 22.19 6.52 13.12
C ARG A 458 21.51 7.74 13.73
N LEU A 459 20.46 8.25 13.08
CA LEU A 459 19.65 9.36 13.61
C LEU A 459 19.05 9.00 14.99
N TYR A 460 18.44 7.84 15.10
CA TYR A 460 17.84 7.39 16.35
C TYR A 460 18.88 7.09 17.42
N GLY A 461 20.05 6.57 17.05
CA GLY A 461 21.15 6.28 17.97
C GLY A 461 21.68 7.54 18.67
N GLU A 462 21.77 8.66 17.94
CA GLU A 462 22.10 9.97 18.52
C GLU A 462 21.05 10.40 19.55
N TRP A 463 19.76 10.36 19.17
CA TRP A 463 18.66 10.73 20.08
C TRP A 463 18.61 9.83 21.34
N LEU A 464 18.85 8.53 21.19
CA LEU A 464 18.88 7.57 22.30
C LEU A 464 20.07 7.83 23.23
N THR A 465 21.24 8.13 22.68
CA THR A 465 22.43 8.49 23.47
C THR A 465 22.21 9.79 24.23
N ASP A 466 21.53 10.76 23.64
CA ASP A 466 21.12 12.01 24.31
C ASP A 466 20.15 11.75 25.45
N THR A 467 19.24 10.79 25.27
CA THR A 467 18.31 10.36 26.34
C THR A 467 19.06 9.73 27.52
N LEU A 468 20.11 8.94 27.29
CA LEU A 468 20.95 8.42 28.38
C LEU A 468 21.65 9.53 29.15
N ARG A 469 22.26 10.49 28.45
CA ARG A 469 22.91 11.65 29.06
C ARG A 469 21.93 12.51 29.88
N TRP A 470 20.72 12.70 29.36
CA TRP A 470 19.66 13.39 30.07
C TRP A 470 19.26 12.68 31.37
N ALA A 471 19.09 11.35 31.33
CA ALA A 471 18.72 10.57 32.51
C ALA A 471 19.83 10.54 33.58
N GLU A 472 21.10 10.55 33.18
CA GLU A 472 22.24 10.62 34.09
C GLU A 472 22.41 11.98 34.76
N ALA A 473 21.92 13.05 34.15
CA ALA A 473 22.00 14.41 34.69
C ALA A 473 20.91 14.72 35.74
N LEU A 474 19.88 13.87 35.87
CA LEU A 474 18.84 14.04 36.87
C LEU A 474 19.31 13.52 38.24
N PRO A 475 19.09 14.27 39.33
CA PRO A 475 19.41 13.79 40.67
C PRO A 475 18.57 12.55 40.99
N ALA A 476 19.23 11.55 41.59
CA ALA A 476 18.66 10.25 41.96
C ALA A 476 17.54 10.34 43.00
#